data_AF-A0A938NPH1-F1
#
_entry.id   AF-A0A938NPH1-F1
#
_cell.length_a   1.000
_cell.length_b   1.000
_cell.length_c   1.000
_cell.angle_alpha   90.00
_cell.angle_beta   90.00
_cell.angle_gamma   90.00
#
_symmetry.space_group_name_H-M   'P 1'
#
loop_
_entity.id
_entity.type
_entity.pdbx_description
1 polymer ?
#
loop_
_entity_poly.entity_id
_entity_poly.type
_entity_poly.pdbx_seq_one_letter_code
_entity_poly.pdbx_strand_id
1 'polypeptide(L)'
;MIHLFLLILVLSLPVYSEAAYKIFLKNGSVISGVSSFEKKAGEVTIYFGGGSLGISEKYILKIEETAAPERDFRSQEVPEKQEKPEEAVVPTQRPDADKSGRVSALRSQLESITSEIKTTEEEEARITTSINEKRGKRFKYNIYQLRQLEKEVEPLQQELFAIQQKKAELLQRKASIEGELKALE
;
A
#
# COMPACT_ATOMS: atom_id res chain seq x y z
N MET A 1 17.86 45.90 0.42
CA MET A 1 17.79 45.23 -0.89
C MET A 1 18.00 43.72 -0.75
N ILE A 2 19.23 43.20 -0.82
CA ILE A 2 19.50 41.74 -0.92
C ILE A 2 18.78 40.89 0.14
N HIS A 3 18.84 41.24 1.43
CA HIS A 3 18.17 40.46 2.48
C HIS A 3 16.64 40.33 2.32
N LEU A 4 15.97 41.32 1.72
CA LEU A 4 14.54 41.26 1.43
C LEU A 4 14.25 40.25 0.31
N PHE A 5 15.10 40.23 -0.71
CA PHE A 5 15.02 39.29 -1.83
C PHE A 5 15.24 37.84 -1.37
N LEU A 6 16.19 37.64 -0.45
CA LEU A 6 16.51 36.33 0.13
C LEU A 6 15.36 35.80 1.01
N LEU A 7 14.69 36.68 1.76
CA LEU A 7 13.51 36.33 2.56
C LEU A 7 12.31 35.95 1.68
N ILE A 8 12.08 36.68 0.57
CA ILE A 8 11.05 36.34 -0.43
C ILE A 8 11.36 34.98 -1.09
N LEU A 9 12.63 34.73 -1.43
CA LEU A 9 13.05 33.45 -2.03
C LEU A 9 12.72 32.25 -1.13
N VAL A 10 12.98 32.36 0.18
CA VAL A 10 12.65 31.31 1.15
C VAL A 10 11.14 31.10 1.29
N LEU A 11 10.33 32.17 1.27
CA LEU A 11 8.86 32.03 1.25
C LEU A 11 8.32 31.39 -0.03
N SER A 12 9.06 31.46 -1.14
CA SER A 12 8.67 30.84 -2.43
C SER A 12 9.10 29.38 -2.59
N LEU A 13 9.78 28.79 -1.60
CA LEU A 13 10.08 27.36 -1.59
C LEU A 13 8.80 26.57 -1.26
N PRO A 14 8.31 25.67 -2.14
CA PRO A 14 7.16 24.84 -1.82
C PRO A 14 7.56 23.80 -0.77
N VAL A 15 7.00 23.93 0.44
CA VAL A 15 7.23 23.00 1.54
C VAL A 15 6.44 21.71 1.30
N TYR A 16 6.96 20.85 0.43
CA TYR A 16 6.46 19.49 0.20
C TYR A 16 6.78 18.59 1.40
N SER A 17 6.06 18.79 2.49
CA SER A 17 6.02 17.84 3.61
C SER A 17 5.12 16.67 3.21
N GLU A 18 5.69 15.62 2.60
CA GLU A 18 5.02 14.33 2.48
C GLU A 18 4.88 13.70 3.88
N ALA A 19 3.84 14.11 4.61
CA ALA A 19 3.41 13.46 5.83
C ALA A 19 2.97 12.04 5.48
N ALA A 20 3.71 11.04 5.95
CA ALA A 20 3.43 9.65 5.67
C ALA A 20 2.64 9.07 6.84
N TYR A 21 1.43 8.57 6.60
CA TYR A 21 0.60 8.02 7.66
C TYR A 21 0.79 6.50 7.80
N LYS A 22 0.71 6.02 9.03
CA LYS A 22 0.56 4.60 9.37
C LYS A 22 -0.85 4.37 9.92
N ILE A 23 -1.63 3.57 9.22
CA ILE A 23 -3.01 3.25 9.59
C ILE A 23 -3.02 1.85 10.20
N PHE A 24 -3.25 1.80 11.51
CA PHE A 24 -3.32 0.57 12.28
C PHE A 24 -4.75 0.06 12.28
N LEU A 25 -4.93 -1.21 11.95
CA LEU A 25 -6.23 -1.87 11.88
C LEU A 25 -6.46 -2.75 13.11
N LYS A 26 -7.73 -2.96 13.49
CA LYS A 26 -8.10 -3.69 14.71
C LYS A 26 -7.74 -5.19 14.70
N ASN A 27 -7.40 -5.74 13.54
CA ASN A 27 -6.88 -7.10 13.40
C ASN A 27 -5.35 -7.19 13.60
N GLY A 28 -4.65 -6.06 13.82
CA GLY A 28 -3.20 -5.99 13.98
C GLY A 28 -2.41 -5.62 12.71
N SER A 29 -3.04 -5.62 11.53
CA SER A 29 -2.40 -5.17 10.29
C SER A 29 -2.11 -3.66 10.32
N VAL A 30 -1.01 -3.24 9.67
CA VAL A 30 -0.60 -1.83 9.58
C VAL A 30 -0.37 -1.45 8.12
N ILE A 31 -1.18 -0.54 7.59
CA ILE A 31 -0.98 0.03 6.26
C ILE A 31 0.02 1.18 6.40
N SER A 32 1.13 1.12 5.65
CA SER A 32 2.20 2.13 5.65
C SER A 32 2.36 2.74 4.24
N GLY A 33 3.01 3.90 4.15
CA GLY A 33 3.21 4.60 2.85
C GLY A 33 1.96 5.33 2.35
N VAL A 34 1.05 5.69 3.26
CA VAL A 34 -0.12 6.52 3.00
C VAL A 34 0.32 7.97 2.86
N SER A 35 0.01 8.64 1.75
CA SER A 35 0.36 10.06 1.54
C SER A 35 -0.71 11.03 2.07
N SER A 36 -1.97 10.59 2.14
CA SER A 36 -3.05 11.31 2.82
C SER A 36 -4.24 10.39 3.08
N PHE A 37 -5.20 10.86 3.89
CA PHE A 37 -6.48 10.19 4.05
C PHE A 37 -7.63 11.21 4.12
N GLU A 38 -8.81 10.82 3.68
CA GLU A 38 -10.05 11.59 3.80
C GLU A 38 -11.11 10.75 4.52
N LYS A 39 -11.80 11.33 5.50
CA LYS A 39 -12.84 10.65 6.29
C LYS A 39 -14.23 11.17 5.91
N LYS A 40 -15.08 10.30 5.36
CA LYS A 40 -16.46 10.60 4.93
C LYS A 40 -17.44 9.52 5.40
N ALA A 41 -18.52 9.90 6.05
CA ALA A 41 -19.69 9.05 6.35
C ALA A 41 -19.42 7.70 7.07
N GLY A 42 -18.32 7.56 7.82
CA GLY A 42 -17.92 6.29 8.48
C GLY A 42 -16.99 5.40 7.64
N GLU A 43 -16.48 5.95 6.55
CA GLU A 43 -15.46 5.40 5.67
C GLU A 43 -14.25 6.35 5.63
N VAL A 44 -13.06 5.78 5.45
CA VAL A 44 -11.79 6.48 5.35
C VAL A 44 -11.15 6.09 4.03
N THR A 45 -11.10 7.03 3.09
CA THR A 45 -10.38 6.88 1.83
C THR A 45 -8.91 7.16 2.08
N ILE A 46 -8.08 6.16 1.87
CA ILE A 46 -6.64 6.17 2.05
C ILE A 46 -6.00 6.39 0.68
N TYR A 47 -5.03 7.31 0.58
CA TYR A 47 -4.31 7.61 -0.66
C TYR A 47 -2.85 7.19 -0.55
N PHE A 48 -2.31 6.68 -1.65
CA PHE A 48 -0.91 6.28 -1.81
C PHE A 48 -0.39 6.80 -3.15
N GLY A 49 0.93 6.85 -3.35
CA GLY A 49 1.52 7.21 -4.65
C GLY A 49 1.09 6.32 -5.83
N GLY A 50 0.53 5.13 -5.56
CA GLY A 50 0.05 4.18 -6.57
C GLY A 50 -1.48 4.00 -6.68
N GLY A 51 -2.30 4.74 -5.93
CA GLY A 51 -3.77 4.60 -5.96
C GLY A 51 -4.50 5.05 -4.70
N SER A 52 -5.72 4.54 -4.49
CA SER A 52 -6.49 4.76 -3.26
C SER A 52 -7.33 3.56 -2.82
N LEU A 53 -7.77 3.56 -1.57
CA LEU A 53 -8.47 2.46 -0.91
C LEU A 53 -9.48 2.99 0.13
N GLY A 54 -10.77 2.65 0.01
CA GLY A 54 -11.76 2.98 1.04
C GLY A 54 -11.81 1.91 2.12
N ILE A 55 -11.61 2.25 3.40
CA ILE A 55 -11.77 1.32 4.53
C ILE A 55 -12.81 1.88 5.50
N SER A 56 -13.77 1.06 5.94
CA SER A 56 -14.73 1.49 6.95
C SER A 56 -14.04 1.77 8.30
N GLU A 57 -14.31 2.93 8.88
CA GLU A 57 -13.70 3.42 10.13
C GLU A 57 -13.80 2.41 11.28
N LYS A 58 -14.86 1.59 11.29
CA LYS A 58 -15.07 0.54 12.30
C LYS A 58 -13.90 -0.45 12.42
N TYR A 59 -13.09 -0.62 11.38
CA TYR A 59 -11.90 -1.49 11.36
C TYR A 59 -10.59 -0.79 11.71
N ILE A 60 -10.54 0.54 11.74
CA ILE A 60 -9.33 1.31 12.09
C ILE A 60 -9.21 1.41 13.61
N LEU A 61 -8.00 1.18 14.12
CA LEU A 61 -7.63 1.30 15.54
C LEU A 61 -7.07 2.69 15.85
N LYS A 62 -6.09 3.15 15.05
CA LYS A 62 -5.49 4.49 15.12
C LYS A 62 -4.86 4.85 13.77
N ILE A 63 -4.72 6.14 13.52
CA ILE A 63 -3.88 6.68 12.44
C ILE A 63 -2.77 7.47 13.12
N GLU A 64 -1.52 7.18 12.77
CA GLU A 64 -0.35 7.93 13.25
C GLU A 64 0.29 8.66 12.07
N GLU A 65 0.53 9.95 12.26
CA GLU A 65 1.39 10.73 11.38
C GLU A 65 2.85 10.32 11.67
N THR A 66 3.54 9.82 10.66
CA THR A 66 4.99 9.63 10.69
C THR A 66 5.66 10.63 9.77
N ALA A 67 6.89 11.02 10.11
CA ALA A 67 7.77 11.64 9.13
C ALA A 67 7.85 10.76 7.86
N ALA A 68 8.09 11.39 6.70
CA ALA A 68 8.25 10.69 5.42
C ALA A 68 9.15 9.46 5.58
N PRO A 69 8.85 8.31 4.94
CA PRO A 69 9.59 7.08 5.16
C PRO A 69 11.05 7.26 4.74
N GLU A 70 11.92 7.44 5.73
CA GLU A 70 13.35 7.30 5.54
C GLU A 70 13.59 5.90 4.95
N ARG A 71 14.20 5.87 3.77
CA ARG A 71 14.47 4.63 3.06
C ARG A 71 15.66 3.95 3.73
N ASP A 72 15.39 3.26 4.85
CA ASP A 72 16.35 2.45 5.60
C ASP A 72 16.83 1.23 4.80
N PHE A 73 17.61 1.51 3.74
CA PHE A 73 18.40 0.54 3.01
C PHE A 73 19.65 0.15 3.82
N ARG A 74 19.47 -0.32 5.07
CA ARG A 74 20.57 -0.93 5.82
C ARG A 74 20.15 -1.93 6.88
N SER A 75 20.81 -3.08 6.83
CA SER A 75 20.98 -4.06 7.91
C SER A 75 19.71 -4.60 8.56
N GLN A 76 19.22 -5.72 8.00
CA GLN A 76 18.96 -6.87 8.86
C GLN A 76 20.06 -7.90 8.58
N GLU A 77 20.78 -8.29 9.63
CA GLU A 77 22.02 -9.06 9.53
C GLU A 77 21.74 -10.55 9.28
N VAL A 78 22.49 -11.15 8.36
CA VAL A 78 22.52 -12.61 8.19
C VAL A 78 23.54 -13.16 9.20
N PRO A 79 23.18 -14.11 10.09
CA PRO A 79 24.12 -14.66 11.05
C PRO A 79 25.18 -15.54 10.38
N GLU A 80 26.45 -15.21 10.59
CA GLU A 80 27.61 -15.82 9.93
C GLU A 80 28.18 -17.05 10.68
N LYS A 81 28.51 -18.11 9.92
CA LYS A 81 29.54 -19.14 10.23
C LYS A 81 29.84 -19.92 8.94
N GLN A 82 31.00 -19.75 8.29
CA GLN A 82 32.29 -20.43 8.55
C GLN A 82 32.18 -21.98 8.53
N GLU A 83 33.01 -22.75 7.80
CA GLU A 83 34.27 -22.50 7.08
C GLU A 83 34.49 -23.62 5.99
N LYS A 84 35.48 -23.69 5.05
CA LYS A 84 36.74 -22.95 4.80
C LYS A 84 37.01 -22.71 3.25
N PRO A 85 38.10 -23.13 2.51
CA PRO A 85 38.49 -22.45 1.24
C PRO A 85 38.72 -23.39 0.00
N GLU A 86 39.51 -22.89 -0.97
CA GLU A 86 40.17 -23.55 -2.13
C GLU A 86 39.25 -24.06 -3.28
N GLU A 87 39.53 -23.82 -4.57
CA GLU A 87 40.63 -23.09 -5.23
C GLU A 87 40.13 -22.29 -6.48
N ALA A 88 41.01 -21.57 -7.18
CA ALA A 88 40.64 -20.45 -8.05
C ALA A 88 40.31 -20.78 -9.52
N VAL A 89 39.31 -20.07 -10.09
CA VAL A 89 39.37 -19.52 -11.47
C VAL A 89 38.70 -18.14 -11.51
N VAL A 90 39.41 -17.16 -12.07
CA VAL A 90 38.92 -15.84 -12.52
C VAL A 90 39.58 -15.63 -13.89
N PRO A 91 38.85 -15.36 -15.00
CA PRO A 91 38.29 -14.01 -15.16
C PRO A 91 36.99 -13.85 -16.00
N THR A 92 36.43 -12.64 -15.89
CA THR A 92 35.54 -11.97 -16.87
C THR A 92 34.17 -12.58 -17.13
N GLN A 93 33.16 -12.06 -16.42
CA GLN A 93 31.81 -11.85 -16.98
C GLN A 93 31.40 -10.38 -16.82
N ARG A 94 30.49 -9.91 -17.68
CA ARG A 94 30.16 -8.47 -17.84
C ARG A 94 29.10 -8.03 -16.82
N PRO A 95 29.23 -6.85 -16.19
CA PRO A 95 28.26 -6.36 -15.20
C PRO A 95 26.86 -6.03 -15.78
N ASP A 96 26.73 -5.93 -17.11
CA ASP A 96 25.49 -5.48 -17.76
C ASP A 96 24.47 -6.59 -18.00
N ALA A 97 24.92 -7.85 -18.10
CA ALA A 97 24.03 -8.99 -18.34
C ALA A 97 23.10 -9.24 -17.14
N ASP A 98 23.65 -9.18 -15.94
CA ASP A 98 22.95 -9.43 -14.68
C ASP A 98 21.90 -8.34 -14.38
N LYS A 99 22.23 -7.07 -14.68
CA LYS A 99 21.27 -5.96 -14.64
C LYS A 99 20.09 -6.16 -15.59
N SER A 100 20.35 -6.58 -16.84
CA SER A 100 19.31 -6.81 -17.84
C SER A 100 18.37 -7.96 -17.43
N GLY A 101 18.93 -9.04 -16.87
CA GLY A 101 18.17 -10.13 -16.25
C GLY A 101 17.30 -9.66 -15.09
N ARG A 102 17.84 -8.84 -14.17
CA ARG A 102 17.09 -8.30 -13.03
C ARG A 102 15.97 -7.34 -13.44
N VAL A 103 16.22 -6.43 -14.39
CA VAL A 103 15.22 -5.48 -14.90
C VAL A 103 14.07 -6.20 -15.61
N SER A 104 14.37 -7.21 -16.45
CA SER A 104 13.31 -8.00 -17.10
C SER A 104 12.48 -8.82 -16.11
N ALA A 105 13.11 -9.43 -15.10
CA ALA A 105 12.42 -10.13 -14.02
C ALA A 105 11.53 -9.20 -13.17
N LEU A 106 12.01 -8.00 -12.80
CA LEU A 106 11.23 -7.01 -12.04
C LEU A 106 10.04 -6.48 -12.86
N ARG A 107 10.21 -6.22 -14.17
CA ARG A 107 9.10 -5.81 -15.05
C ARG A 107 8.02 -6.89 -15.16
N SER A 108 8.40 -8.17 -15.26
CA SER A 108 7.45 -9.29 -15.25
C SER A 108 6.69 -9.42 -13.92
N GLN A 109 7.36 -9.19 -12.77
CA GLN A 109 6.68 -9.13 -11.47
C GLN A 109 5.71 -7.93 -11.37
N LEU A 110 6.07 -6.76 -11.90
CA LEU A 110 5.21 -5.58 -11.92
C LEU A 110 3.94 -5.82 -12.76
N GLU A 111 4.07 -6.47 -13.92
CA GLU A 111 2.94 -6.87 -14.77
C GLU A 111 2.02 -7.87 -14.05
N SER A 112 2.60 -8.91 -13.44
CA SER A 112 1.86 -9.90 -12.63
C SER A 112 1.09 -9.26 -11.47
N ILE A 113 1.73 -8.38 -10.70
CA ILE A 113 1.08 -7.66 -9.59
C ILE A 113 0.02 -6.67 -10.10
N THR A 114 0.22 -6.03 -11.25
CA THR A 114 -0.80 -5.14 -11.84
C THR A 114 -2.03 -5.92 -12.30
N SER A 115 -1.84 -7.13 -12.84
CA SER A 115 -2.93 -8.06 -13.13
C SER A 115 -3.69 -8.47 -11.86
N GLU A 116 -2.96 -8.82 -10.79
CA GLU A 116 -3.55 -9.25 -9.52
C GLU A 116 -4.26 -8.10 -8.77
N ILE A 117 -3.78 -6.87 -8.88
CA ILE A 117 -4.50 -5.68 -8.40
C ILE A 117 -5.83 -5.57 -9.14
N LYS A 118 -5.83 -5.65 -10.47
CA LYS A 118 -7.05 -5.52 -11.28
C LYS A 118 -8.11 -6.58 -10.95
N THR A 119 -7.72 -7.85 -10.74
CA THR A 119 -8.68 -8.89 -10.31
C THR A 119 -9.20 -8.63 -8.90
N THR A 120 -8.33 -8.19 -7.98
CA THR A 120 -8.70 -7.81 -6.61
C THR A 120 -9.67 -6.61 -6.59
N GLU A 121 -9.55 -5.67 -7.54
CA GLU A 121 -10.49 -4.54 -7.71
C GLU A 121 -11.85 -4.96 -8.29
N GLU A 122 -11.88 -5.92 -9.21
CA GLU A 122 -13.12 -6.51 -9.73
C GLU A 122 -13.88 -7.28 -8.64
N GLU A 123 -13.16 -7.96 -7.73
CA GLU A 123 -13.71 -8.61 -6.54
C GLU A 123 -14.22 -7.57 -5.51
N GLU A 124 -13.45 -6.53 -5.22
CA GLU A 124 -13.84 -5.41 -4.34
C GLU A 124 -15.15 -4.75 -4.80
N ALA A 125 -15.26 -4.44 -6.10
CA ALA A 125 -16.45 -3.85 -6.70
C ALA A 125 -17.66 -4.80 -6.64
N ARG A 126 -17.45 -6.10 -6.87
CA ARG A 126 -18.50 -7.14 -6.82
C ARG A 126 -19.10 -7.28 -5.42
N ILE A 127 -18.25 -7.36 -4.38
CA ILE A 127 -18.72 -7.50 -2.99
C ILE A 127 -19.37 -6.19 -2.51
N THR A 128 -18.78 -5.04 -2.83
CA THR A 128 -19.38 -3.73 -2.54
C THR A 128 -20.77 -3.60 -3.15
N THR A 129 -20.95 -4.07 -4.40
CA THR A 129 -22.26 -4.14 -5.05
C THR A 129 -23.22 -5.05 -4.28
N SER A 130 -22.82 -6.27 -3.90
CA SER A 130 -23.69 -7.19 -3.15
C SER A 130 -24.10 -6.66 -1.76
N ILE A 131 -23.18 -6.00 -1.05
CA ILE A 131 -23.47 -5.30 0.22
C ILE A 131 -24.51 -4.19 -0.02
N ASN A 132 -24.35 -3.41 -1.08
CA ASN A 132 -25.27 -2.32 -1.43
C ASN A 132 -26.63 -2.84 -1.92
N GLU A 133 -26.71 -3.97 -2.61
CA GLU A 133 -27.97 -4.64 -2.96
C GLU A 133 -28.71 -5.20 -1.74
N LYS A 134 -28.00 -5.76 -0.76
CA LYS A 134 -28.58 -6.22 0.50
C LYS A 134 -29.09 -5.06 1.35
N ARG A 135 -28.28 -4.00 1.53
CA ARG A 135 -28.60 -2.84 2.38
C ARG A 135 -29.52 -1.81 1.73
N GLY A 136 -29.47 -1.66 0.40
CA GLY A 136 -30.14 -0.59 -0.35
C GLY A 136 -31.64 -0.80 -0.60
N LYS A 137 -32.16 -2.00 -0.31
CA LYS A 137 -33.61 -2.28 -0.34
C LYS A 137 -34.31 -1.44 0.73
N ARG A 138 -35.05 -0.42 0.30
CA ARG A 138 -35.71 0.60 1.16
C ARG A 138 -36.91 0.05 1.96
N PHE A 139 -36.68 -0.96 2.80
CA PHE A 139 -37.68 -1.49 3.71
C PHE A 139 -37.54 -0.87 5.11
N LYS A 140 -38.67 -0.63 5.78
CA LYS A 140 -38.70 -0.40 7.23
C LYS A 140 -38.49 -1.73 7.94
N TYR A 141 -37.25 -2.18 8.04
CA TYR A 141 -36.89 -3.42 8.71
C TYR A 141 -37.32 -3.40 10.18
N ASN A 142 -37.98 -4.45 10.65
CA ASN A 142 -38.12 -4.70 12.09
C ASN A 142 -36.81 -5.24 12.68
N ILE A 143 -36.70 -5.27 14.02
CA ILE A 143 -35.46 -5.66 14.73
C ILE A 143 -34.96 -7.06 14.34
N TYR A 144 -35.86 -8.01 14.05
CA TYR A 144 -35.48 -9.36 13.63
C TYR A 144 -34.94 -9.38 12.20
N GLN A 145 -35.58 -8.64 11.29
CA GLN A 145 -35.12 -8.50 9.91
C GLN A 145 -33.79 -7.74 9.83
N LEU A 146 -33.58 -6.73 10.69
CA LEU A 146 -32.32 -6.00 10.79
C LEU A 146 -31.18 -6.94 11.22
N ARG A 147 -31.38 -7.72 12.29
CA ARG A 147 -30.40 -8.73 12.75
C ARG A 147 -30.11 -9.82 11.73
N GLN A 148 -31.10 -10.20 10.92
CA GLN A 148 -30.90 -11.15 9.84
C GLN A 148 -30.09 -10.54 8.69
N LEU A 149 -30.38 -9.28 8.33
CA LEU A 149 -29.61 -8.52 7.35
C LEU A 149 -28.16 -8.30 7.82
N GLU A 150 -27.94 -7.98 9.09
CA GLU A 150 -26.62 -7.87 9.72
C GLU A 150 -25.83 -9.18 9.55
N LYS A 151 -26.41 -10.33 9.92
CA LYS A 151 -25.79 -11.66 9.73
C LYS A 151 -25.44 -12.00 8.27
N GLU A 152 -26.19 -11.49 7.30
CA GLU A 152 -25.94 -11.71 5.88
C GLU A 152 -24.93 -10.72 5.27
N VAL A 153 -24.73 -9.56 5.90
CA VAL A 153 -23.86 -8.48 5.41
C VAL A 153 -22.52 -8.49 6.13
N GLU A 154 -22.46 -8.92 7.39
CA GLU A 154 -21.23 -9.03 8.18
C GLU A 154 -20.14 -9.93 7.54
N PRO A 155 -20.41 -11.15 7.04
CA PRO A 155 -19.39 -11.95 6.34
C PRO A 155 -18.90 -11.25 5.07
N LEU A 156 -19.78 -10.61 4.29
CA LEU A 156 -19.39 -9.83 3.11
C LEU A 156 -18.52 -8.62 3.49
N GLN A 157 -18.77 -8.00 4.64
CA GLN A 157 -17.93 -6.90 5.16
C GLN A 157 -16.57 -7.40 5.69
N GLN A 158 -16.45 -8.66 6.09
CA GLN A 158 -15.18 -9.29 6.46
C GLN A 158 -14.39 -9.68 5.20
N GLU A 159 -15.08 -10.23 4.19
CA GLU A 159 -14.52 -10.60 2.87
C GLU A 159 -14.01 -9.35 2.13
N LEU A 160 -14.81 -8.28 2.06
CA LEU A 160 -14.40 -6.97 1.53
C LEU A 160 -13.15 -6.44 2.24
N PHE A 161 -13.11 -6.51 3.57
CA PHE A 161 -11.97 -6.04 4.36
C PHE A 161 -10.68 -6.85 4.07
N ALA A 162 -10.79 -8.17 3.91
CA ALA A 162 -9.66 -9.03 3.55
C ALA A 162 -9.13 -8.72 2.12
N ILE A 163 -10.03 -8.52 1.16
CA ILE A 163 -9.69 -8.10 -0.21
C ILE A 163 -9.02 -6.72 -0.23
N GLN A 164 -9.51 -5.78 0.59
CA GLN A 164 -8.91 -4.45 0.75
C GLN A 164 -7.52 -4.49 1.39
N GLN A 165 -7.29 -5.39 2.35
CA GLN A 165 -5.94 -5.65 2.89
C GLN A 165 -5.00 -6.22 1.83
N LYS A 166 -5.43 -7.25 1.09
CA LYS A 166 -4.67 -7.83 -0.03
C LYS A 166 -4.31 -6.77 -1.08
N LYS A 167 -5.26 -5.89 -1.43
CA LYS A 167 -5.05 -4.76 -2.35
C LYS A 167 -3.99 -3.78 -1.83
N ALA A 168 -3.99 -3.45 -0.53
CA ALA A 168 -2.96 -2.62 0.08
C ALA A 168 -1.56 -3.26 0.01
N GLU A 169 -1.44 -4.56 0.30
CA GLU A 169 -0.19 -5.31 0.22
C GLU A 169 0.37 -5.36 -1.21
N LEU A 170 -0.50 -5.60 -2.20
CA LEU A 170 -0.12 -5.60 -3.62
C LEU A 170 0.33 -4.21 -4.09
N LEU A 171 -0.35 -3.14 -3.67
CA LEU A 171 0.04 -1.75 -3.97
C LEU A 171 1.40 -1.39 -3.33
N GLN A 172 1.64 -1.79 -2.08
CA GLN A 172 2.94 -1.61 -1.42
C GLN A 172 4.06 -2.38 -2.14
N ARG A 173 3.80 -3.63 -2.54
CA ARG A 173 4.77 -4.45 -3.29
C ARG A 173 5.06 -3.87 -4.67
N LYS A 174 4.05 -3.37 -5.38
CA LYS A 174 4.20 -2.63 -6.65
C LYS A 174 5.10 -1.40 -6.47
N ALA A 175 4.84 -0.56 -5.47
CA ALA A 175 5.63 0.62 -5.19
C ALA A 175 7.11 0.29 -4.86
N SER A 176 7.38 -0.84 -4.20
CA SER A 176 8.74 -1.34 -3.97
C SER A 176 9.46 -1.70 -5.27
N ILE A 177 8.80 -2.44 -6.17
CA ILE A 177 9.36 -2.89 -7.45
C ILE A 177 9.57 -1.71 -8.41
N GLU A 178 8.65 -0.74 -8.45
CA GLU A 178 8.85 0.52 -9.17
C GLU A 178 10.02 1.34 -8.59
N GLY A 179 10.25 1.25 -7.27
CA GLY A 179 11.41 1.84 -6.60
C GLY A 179 12.73 1.18 -6.98
N GLU A 180 12.78 -0.15 -7.09
CA GLU A 180 13.96 -0.90 -7.54
C GLU A 180 14.26 -0.65 -9.02
N LEU A 181 13.25 -0.62 -9.89
CA LEU A 181 13.45 -0.33 -11.33
C LEU A 181 14.04 1.07 -11.54
N LYS A 182 13.52 2.08 -10.85
CA LYS A 182 14.06 3.46 -10.85
C LYS A 182 15.46 3.60 -10.23
N ALA A 183 16.03 2.54 -9.68
CA ALA A 183 17.42 2.48 -9.17
C ALA A 183 18.34 1.59 -10.03
N LEU A 184 17.82 0.99 -11.10
CA LEU A 184 18.55 0.13 -12.04
C LEU A 184 18.60 0.70 -13.47
N GLU A 185 17.73 1.66 -13.79
CA GLU A 185 17.70 2.49 -15.01
C GLU A 185 18.57 3.75 -14.88
#